data_AF-A0A1Q3W7V8-F1
#
_entry.id   AF-A0A1Q3W7V8-F1
#
_cell.length_a   1.000
_cell.length_b   1.000
_cell.length_c   1.000
_cell.angle_alpha   90.00
_cell.angle_beta   90.00
_cell.angle_gamma   90.00
#
_symmetry.space_group_name_H-M   'P 1'
#
loop_
_entity.id
_entity.type
_entity.pdbx_description
1 polymer ?
#
loop_
_entity_poly.entity_id
_entity_poly.type
_entity_poly.pdbx_seq_one_letter_code
_entity_poly.pdbx_strand_id
1 'polypeptide(L)'
;MAKIDRLSRNTEQALQIYRELGGRLESCDVPNLDKFTLTLFMAIADRERELIGLRTKQALDQKRKQVGEWRKGGPNEQKAEAGIRGAQLARELVNENDNKRRAKVLATTLRATGKNYQAIADQLNAAGFKTVRGKTFDATRVRRLCIESS
;
A
#
# COMPACT_ATOMS: atom_id res chain seq x y z
N MET A 1 26.11 6.43 -2.88
CA MET A 1 24.82 7.10 -2.62
C MET A 1 24.87 8.53 -3.12
N ALA A 2 23.74 9.09 -3.59
CA ALA A 2 23.73 10.46 -4.14
C ALA A 2 24.02 11.53 -3.07
N LYS A 3 23.45 11.38 -1.85
CA LYS A 3 23.70 12.29 -0.72
C LYS A 3 23.58 11.55 0.61
N ILE A 4 24.35 11.97 1.60
CA ILE A 4 24.49 11.33 2.91
C ILE A 4 23.14 11.31 3.68
N ASP A 5 22.36 12.40 3.66
CA ASP A 5 21.05 12.48 4.36
C ASP A 5 19.98 11.50 3.84
N ARG A 6 20.20 10.89 2.66
CA ARG A 6 19.30 9.89 2.09
C ARG A 6 19.57 8.47 2.59
N LEU A 7 20.70 8.25 3.27
CA LEU A 7 21.06 6.95 3.83
C LEU A 7 20.23 6.60 5.06
N SER A 8 19.98 7.59 5.93
CA SER A 8 19.23 7.39 7.17
C SER A 8 18.72 8.73 7.72
N ARG A 9 17.57 8.69 8.39
CA ARG A 9 17.02 9.83 9.14
C ARG A 9 17.59 9.96 10.55
N ASN A 10 18.37 8.98 11.00
CA ASN A 10 18.99 8.94 12.33
C ASN A 10 20.51 8.68 12.18
N THR A 11 21.31 9.51 12.86
CA THR A 11 22.76 9.39 13.04
C THR A 11 23.18 7.97 13.45
N GLU A 12 22.52 7.38 14.44
CA GLU A 12 22.86 6.06 14.98
C GLU A 12 22.68 4.95 13.93
N GLN A 13 21.60 5.02 13.16
CA GLN A 13 21.30 4.08 12.08
C GLN A 13 22.31 4.20 10.93
N ALA A 14 22.72 5.43 10.57
CA ALA A 14 23.73 5.65 9.55
C ALA A 14 25.08 5.00 9.94
N LEU A 15 25.48 5.13 11.21
CA LEU A 15 26.69 4.54 11.74
C LEU A 15 26.60 3.02 11.85
N GLN A 16 25.42 2.47 12.14
CA GLN A 16 25.19 1.03 12.11
C GLN A 16 25.39 0.48 10.69
N ILE A 17 24.75 1.08 9.69
CA ILE A 17 24.87 0.67 8.28
C ILE A 17 26.33 0.75 7.81
N TYR A 18 27.05 1.81 8.19
CA TYR A 18 28.48 1.93 7.88
C TYR A 18 29.31 0.78 8.47
N ARG A 19 29.01 0.35 9.70
CA ARG A 19 29.69 -0.80 10.34
C ARG A 19 29.35 -2.11 9.63
N GLU A 20 28.08 -2.35 9.30
CA GLU A 20 27.62 -3.55 8.59
C GLU A 20 28.27 -3.69 7.20
N LEU A 21 28.49 -2.56 6.51
CA LEU A 21 29.19 -2.51 5.23
C LEU A 21 30.72 -2.61 5.34
N GLY A 22 31.27 -2.74 6.55
CA GLY A 22 32.71 -2.82 6.78
C GLY A 22 33.46 -1.57 6.32
N GLY A 23 32.84 -0.38 6.46
CA GLY A 23 33.44 0.89 6.06
C GLY A 23 33.46 1.18 4.56
N ARG A 24 32.85 0.32 3.73
CA ARG A 24 32.76 0.51 2.27
C ARG A 24 31.51 1.30 1.88
N LEU A 25 31.44 2.55 2.35
CA LEU A 25 30.35 3.46 2.01
C LEU A 25 30.90 4.62 1.16
N GLU A 26 30.41 4.75 -0.07
CA GLU A 26 30.80 5.85 -0.96
C GLU A 26 29.61 6.77 -1.21
N SER A 27 29.87 8.08 -1.14
CA SER A 27 28.91 9.13 -1.48
C SER A 27 29.43 9.91 -2.68
N CYS A 28 28.54 10.26 -3.62
CA CYS A 28 28.91 11.12 -4.75
C CYS A 28 29.32 12.53 -4.29
N ASP A 29 28.73 13.01 -3.20
CA ASP A 29 28.97 14.34 -2.66
C ASP A 29 30.23 14.43 -1.78
N VAL A 30 30.64 13.31 -1.16
CA VAL A 30 31.79 13.26 -0.24
C VAL A 30 32.67 12.08 -0.65
N PRO A 31 33.70 12.31 -1.49
CA PRO A 31 34.65 11.26 -1.84
C PRO A 31 35.44 10.86 -0.58
N ASN A 32 35.72 9.56 -0.43
CA ASN A 32 36.39 8.97 0.75
C ASN A 32 35.66 9.25 2.07
N LEU A 33 34.46 8.70 2.20
CA LEU A 33 33.63 8.86 3.38
C LEU A 33 34.12 7.95 4.53
N ASP A 34 34.95 8.51 5.42
CA ASP A 34 35.34 7.87 6.67
C ASP A 34 34.28 8.03 7.77
N LYS A 35 34.35 7.18 8.80
CA LYS A 35 33.48 7.18 9.99
C LYS A 35 33.42 8.55 10.67
N PHE A 36 34.55 9.23 10.79
CA PHE A 36 34.60 10.57 11.40
C PHE A 36 33.74 11.56 10.61
N THR A 37 33.99 11.63 9.30
CA THR A 37 33.28 12.49 8.35
C THR A 37 31.78 12.19 8.33
N LEU A 38 31.40 10.91 8.25
CA LEU A 38 30.01 10.49 8.32
C LEU A 38 29.34 10.95 9.62
N THR A 39 30.01 10.78 10.76
CA THR A 39 29.47 11.18 12.07
C THR A 39 29.23 12.69 12.13
N LEU A 40 30.19 13.48 11.66
CA LEU A 40 30.10 14.94 11.65
C LEU A 40 28.95 15.43 10.76
N PHE A 41 28.85 14.92 9.52
CA PHE A 41 27.78 15.30 8.60
C PHE A 41 26.40 14.91 9.14
N MET A 42 26.29 13.74 9.77
CA MET A 42 25.03 13.30 10.36
C MET A 42 24.64 14.15 11.57
N ALA A 43 25.60 14.53 12.43
CA ALA A 43 25.36 15.42 13.56
C ALA A 43 24.89 16.82 13.12
N ILE A 44 25.50 17.36 12.05
CA ILE A 44 25.08 18.64 11.46
C ILE A 44 23.65 18.51 10.89
N ALA A 45 23.38 17.44 10.13
CA ALA A 45 22.06 17.21 9.55
C ALA A 45 20.95 17.06 10.61
N ASP A 46 21.24 16.38 11.71
CA ASP A 46 20.31 16.26 12.84
C ASP A 46 20.06 17.63 13.48
N ARG A 47 21.10 18.44 13.70
CA ARG A 47 20.96 19.78 14.25
C ARG A 47 20.16 20.72 13.34
N GLU A 48 20.40 20.68 12.04
CA GLU A 48 19.63 21.46 11.07
C GLU A 48 18.15 21.08 11.10
N ARG A 49 17.85 19.78 11.19
CA ARG A 49 16.47 19.29 11.29
C ARG A 49 15.77 19.80 12.55
N GLU A 50 16.44 19.78 13.70
CA GLU A 50 15.92 20.36 14.94
C GLU A 50 15.60 21.84 14.77
N LEU A 51 16.54 22.61 14.21
CA LEU A 51 16.37 24.05 14.01
C LEU A 51 15.23 24.37 13.03
N ILE A 52 15.09 23.61 11.94
CA ILE A 52 13.95 23.73 11.02
C ILE A 52 12.64 23.44 11.75
N GLY A 53 12.61 22.38 12.56
CA GLY A 53 11.45 22.02 13.37
C GLY A 53 11.05 23.14 14.34
N LEU A 54 12.03 23.71 15.05
CA LEU A 54 11.82 24.83 15.97
C LEU A 54 11.28 26.07 15.24
N ARG A 55 11.93 26.49 14.15
CA ARG A 55 11.52 27.66 13.35
C ARG A 55 10.12 27.47 12.77
N THR A 56 9.81 26.27 12.29
CA THR A 56 8.49 25.95 11.75
C THR A 56 7.43 26.03 12.84
N LYS A 57 7.67 25.42 14.02
CA LYS A 57 6.75 25.52 15.16
C LYS A 57 6.50 26.96 15.56
N GLN A 58 7.57 27.75 15.70
CA GLN A 58 7.49 29.17 16.03
C GLN A 58 6.68 29.96 14.99
N ALA A 59 6.97 29.79 13.70
CA ALA A 59 6.26 30.47 12.63
C ALA A 59 4.76 30.11 12.61
N LEU A 60 4.44 28.84 12.77
CA LEU A 60 3.06 28.37 12.80
C LEU A 60 2.32 28.84 14.07
N ASP A 61 3.00 28.97 15.21
CA ASP A 61 2.42 29.51 16.45
C ASP A 61 2.16 31.02 16.33
N GLN A 62 3.07 31.77 15.69
CA GLN A 62 2.84 33.19 15.36
C GLN A 62 1.63 33.34 14.42
N LYS A 63 1.55 32.51 13.37
CA LYS A 63 0.40 32.48 12.47
C LYS A 63 -0.89 32.18 13.25
N ARG A 64 -0.88 31.20 14.15
CA ARG A 64 -2.04 30.91 15.01
C ARG A 64 -2.44 32.11 15.87
N LYS A 65 -1.49 32.84 16.45
CA LYS A 65 -1.79 34.06 17.21
C LYS A 65 -2.43 35.14 16.36
N GLN A 66 -2.02 35.25 15.09
CA GLN A 66 -2.54 36.26 14.15
C GLN A 66 -3.95 35.93 13.62
N VAL A 67 -4.20 34.68 13.22
CA VAL A 67 -5.43 34.30 12.49
C VAL A 67 -6.32 33.32 13.25
N GLY A 68 -5.98 32.95 14.48
CA GLY A 68 -6.70 31.96 15.28
C GLY A 68 -6.27 30.50 15.01
N GLU A 69 -6.92 29.54 15.70
CA GLU A 69 -6.62 28.10 15.59
C GLU A 69 -7.07 27.56 14.22
N TRP A 70 -6.11 27.50 13.30
CA TRP A 70 -6.30 26.97 11.94
C TRP A 70 -5.82 25.51 11.81
N ARG A 71 -5.06 24.98 12.78
CA ARG A 71 -4.62 23.58 12.80
C ARG A 71 -5.75 22.69 13.35
N LYS A 72 -6.95 22.80 12.77
CA LYS A 72 -8.02 21.84 13.05
C LYS A 72 -7.66 20.53 12.35
N GLY A 73 -7.03 19.62 13.09
CA GLY A 73 -7.02 18.20 12.77
C GLY A 73 -8.41 17.62 13.01
N GLY A 74 -9.37 18.01 12.18
CA GLY A 74 -10.71 17.42 12.15
C GLY A 74 -10.79 16.32 11.09
N PRO A 75 -11.79 15.43 11.16
CA PRO A 75 -12.05 14.51 10.07
C PRO A 75 -12.37 15.37 8.85
N ASN A 76 -11.46 15.43 7.89
CA ASN A 76 -11.86 15.83 6.55
C ASN A 76 -12.93 14.80 6.18
N GLU A 77 -14.19 15.21 6.10
CA GLU A 77 -15.27 14.33 5.61
C GLU A 77 -14.84 13.67 4.29
N GLN A 78 -14.10 14.41 3.46
CA GLN A 78 -13.43 13.93 2.24
C GLN A 78 -12.40 12.80 2.48
N LYS A 79 -11.62 12.82 3.57
CA LYS A 79 -10.69 11.73 3.93
C LYS A 79 -11.41 10.54 4.57
N ALA A 80 -12.46 10.79 5.35
CA ALA A 80 -13.29 9.74 5.93
C ALA A 80 -14.05 8.99 4.82
N GLU A 81 -14.64 9.71 3.87
CA GLU A 81 -15.27 9.14 2.68
C GLU A 81 -14.28 8.35 1.82
N ALA A 82 -13.08 8.88 1.59
CA ALA A 82 -12.04 8.15 0.85
C ALA A 82 -11.64 6.85 1.56
N GLY A 83 -11.53 6.87 2.88
CA GLY A 83 -11.25 5.68 3.69
C GLY A 83 -12.39 4.65 3.66
N ILE A 84 -13.65 5.10 3.74
CA ILE A 84 -14.84 4.23 3.66
C ILE A 84 -14.93 3.60 2.27
N ARG A 85 -14.75 4.38 1.19
CA ARG A 85 -14.72 3.86 -0.18
C ARG A 85 -13.60 2.86 -0.39
N GLY A 86 -12.40 3.12 0.14
CA GLY A 86 -11.28 2.18 0.09
C GLY A 86 -11.58 0.86 0.81
N ALA A 87 -12.19 0.92 1.99
CA ALA A 87 -12.59 -0.26 2.75
C ALA A 87 -13.71 -1.06 2.09
N GLN A 88 -14.65 -0.38 1.42
CA GLN A 88 -15.71 -1.03 0.64
C GLN A 88 -15.14 -1.76 -0.57
N LEU A 89 -14.29 -1.11 -1.36
CA LEU A 89 -13.61 -1.75 -2.51
C LEU A 89 -12.78 -2.97 -2.09
N ALA A 90 -12.08 -2.90 -0.96
CA ALA A 90 -11.32 -4.03 -0.43
C ALA A 90 -12.23 -5.20 -0.04
N ARG A 91 -13.39 -4.95 0.57
CA ARG A 91 -14.38 -5.98 0.91
C ARG A 91 -15.02 -6.58 -0.34
N GLU A 92 -15.31 -5.76 -1.34
CA GLU A 92 -15.82 -6.22 -2.64
C GLU A 92 -14.83 -7.16 -3.33
N LEU A 93 -13.55 -6.80 -3.40
CA LEU A 93 -12.50 -7.66 -3.96
C LEU A 93 -12.35 -9.01 -3.23
N VAL A 94 -12.46 -9.02 -1.90
CA VAL A 94 -12.41 -10.25 -1.11
C VAL A 94 -13.64 -11.13 -1.38
N ASN A 95 -14.84 -10.53 -1.35
CA ASN A 95 -16.08 -11.24 -1.66
C ASN A 95 -16.10 -11.77 -3.10
N GLU A 96 -15.57 -11.02 -4.06
CA GLU A 96 -15.42 -11.42 -5.45
C GLU A 96 -14.50 -12.63 -5.60
N ASN A 97 -13.37 -12.65 -4.89
CA ASN A 97 -12.45 -13.78 -4.88
C ASN A 97 -13.09 -15.05 -4.30
N ASP A 98 -13.82 -14.93 -3.20
CA ASP A 98 -14.52 -16.06 -2.57
C ASP A 98 -15.67 -16.58 -3.42
N ASN A 99 -16.49 -15.68 -3.98
CA ASN A 99 -17.59 -16.03 -4.87
C ASN A 99 -17.07 -16.68 -6.16
N LYS A 100 -15.99 -16.15 -6.77
CA LYS A 100 -15.32 -16.77 -7.93
C LYS A 100 -14.80 -18.17 -7.59
N ARG A 101 -14.16 -18.34 -6.43
CA ARG A 101 -13.62 -19.64 -6.00
C ARG A 101 -14.72 -20.68 -5.80
N ARG A 102 -15.81 -20.32 -5.12
CA ARG A 102 -16.96 -21.21 -4.88
C ARG A 102 -17.69 -21.58 -6.18
N ALA A 103 -17.93 -20.60 -7.05
CA ALA A 103 -18.51 -20.83 -8.37
C ALA A 103 -17.62 -21.78 -9.21
N LYS A 104 -16.29 -21.63 -9.13
CA LYS A 104 -15.33 -22.48 -9.82
C LYS A 104 -15.42 -23.94 -9.36
N VAL A 105 -15.43 -24.18 -8.05
CA VAL A 105 -15.55 -25.53 -7.49
C VAL A 105 -16.85 -26.18 -7.94
N LEU A 106 -17.98 -25.49 -7.79
CA LEU A 106 -19.29 -26.04 -8.19
C LEU A 106 -19.34 -26.35 -9.69
N ALA A 107 -18.84 -25.43 -10.53
CA ALA A 107 -18.81 -25.62 -11.97
C ALA A 107 -17.99 -26.84 -12.38
N THR A 108 -16.82 -27.05 -11.77
CA THR A 108 -15.95 -28.19 -12.04
C THR A 108 -16.57 -29.50 -11.58
N THR A 109 -17.21 -29.54 -10.40
CA THR A 109 -17.94 -30.73 -9.92
C THR A 109 -19.10 -31.09 -10.84
N LEU A 110 -19.91 -30.11 -11.25
CA LEU A 110 -21.03 -30.35 -12.16
C LEU A 110 -20.57 -30.73 -13.57
N ARG A 111 -19.38 -30.27 -13.99
CA ARG A 111 -18.79 -30.69 -15.25
C ARG A 111 -18.29 -32.13 -15.20
N ALA A 112 -17.70 -32.55 -14.07
CA ALA A 112 -17.28 -33.93 -13.85
C ALA A 112 -18.46 -34.92 -13.82
N THR A 113 -19.66 -34.48 -13.40
CA THR A 113 -20.88 -35.29 -13.49
C THR A 113 -21.53 -35.31 -14.89
N GLY A 114 -20.88 -34.72 -15.90
CA GLY A 114 -21.31 -34.80 -17.30
C GLY A 114 -22.31 -33.73 -17.73
N LYS A 115 -22.64 -32.73 -16.88
CA LYS A 115 -23.57 -31.67 -17.29
C LYS A 115 -22.98 -30.79 -18.41
N ASN A 116 -23.86 -30.30 -19.28
CA ASN A 116 -23.50 -29.33 -20.31
C ASN A 116 -23.29 -27.93 -19.69
N TYR A 117 -22.55 -27.05 -20.39
CA TYR A 117 -22.19 -25.73 -19.85
C TYR A 117 -23.40 -24.81 -19.60
N GLN A 118 -24.49 -25.00 -20.34
CA GLN A 118 -25.71 -24.22 -20.16
C GLN A 118 -26.42 -24.61 -18.85
N ALA A 119 -26.61 -25.89 -18.59
CA ALA A 119 -27.20 -26.40 -17.35
C ALA A 119 -26.37 -26.04 -16.12
N ILE A 120 -25.04 -25.99 -16.26
CA ILE A 120 -24.15 -25.52 -15.18
C ILE A 120 -24.36 -24.02 -14.93
N ALA A 121 -24.50 -23.20 -15.98
CA ALA A 121 -24.77 -21.77 -15.85
C ALA A 121 -26.10 -21.52 -15.14
N ASP A 122 -27.15 -22.24 -15.52
CA ASP A 122 -28.47 -22.15 -14.91
C ASP A 122 -28.42 -22.54 -13.43
N GLN A 123 -27.69 -23.60 -13.10
CA GLN A 123 -27.54 -24.05 -11.71
C GLN A 123 -26.70 -23.09 -10.85
N LEU A 124 -25.65 -22.48 -11.40
CA LEU A 124 -24.88 -21.42 -10.72
C LEU A 124 -25.76 -20.20 -10.45
N ASN A 125 -26.55 -19.78 -11.44
CA ASN A 125 -27.46 -18.65 -11.29
C ASN A 125 -28.57 -18.94 -10.27
N ALA A 126 -29.13 -20.16 -10.27
CA ALA A 126 -30.13 -20.60 -9.31
C ALA A 126 -29.58 -20.69 -7.88
N ALA A 127 -28.32 -21.09 -7.73
CA ALA A 127 -27.61 -21.10 -6.45
C ALA A 127 -27.13 -19.71 -5.99
N GLY A 128 -27.46 -18.64 -6.73
CA GLY A 128 -27.19 -17.25 -6.35
C GLY A 128 -25.80 -16.74 -6.71
N PHE A 129 -24.99 -17.51 -7.45
CA PHE A 129 -23.67 -17.06 -7.89
C PHE A 129 -23.80 -15.94 -8.93
N LYS A 130 -23.00 -14.88 -8.77
CA LYS A 130 -22.86 -13.79 -9.74
C LYS A 130 -21.41 -13.65 -10.21
N THR A 131 -21.22 -13.09 -11.39
CA THR A 131 -19.89 -12.76 -11.91
C THR A 131 -19.28 -11.57 -11.16
N VAL A 132 -17.98 -11.32 -11.34
CA VAL A 132 -17.24 -10.18 -10.77
C VAL A 132 -17.96 -8.84 -11.03
N ARG A 133 -18.62 -8.69 -12.18
CA ARG A 133 -19.38 -7.47 -12.54
C ARG A 133 -20.86 -7.52 -12.11
N GLY A 134 -21.24 -8.41 -11.20
CA GLY A 134 -22.62 -8.59 -10.71
C GLY A 134 -23.60 -9.23 -11.71
N LYS A 135 -23.13 -9.69 -12.88
CA LYS A 135 -23.99 -10.29 -13.92
C LYS A 135 -24.20 -11.80 -13.70
N THR A 136 -25.24 -12.37 -14.33
CA THR A 136 -25.46 -13.82 -14.39
C THR A 136 -24.36 -14.53 -15.18
N PHE A 137 -24.18 -15.82 -14.90
CA PHE A 137 -23.29 -16.71 -15.66
C PHE A 137 -23.98 -17.16 -16.95
N ASP A 138 -23.21 -17.21 -18.03
CA ASP A 138 -23.56 -17.80 -19.33
C ASP A 138 -22.65 -19.01 -19.62
N ALA A 139 -23.06 -19.88 -20.54
CA ALA A 139 -22.29 -21.08 -20.92
C ALA A 139 -20.83 -20.75 -21.28
N THR A 140 -20.59 -19.61 -21.95
CA THR A 140 -19.24 -19.15 -22.31
C THR A 140 -18.38 -18.84 -21.08
N ARG A 141 -18.93 -18.16 -20.06
CA ARG A 141 -18.19 -17.89 -18.82
C ARG A 141 -17.95 -19.16 -18.01
N VAL A 142 -18.92 -20.08 -17.97
CA VAL A 142 -18.73 -21.37 -17.31
C VAL A 142 -17.61 -22.16 -17.98
N ARG A 143 -17.59 -22.22 -19.31
CA ARG A 143 -16.49 -22.86 -20.06
C ARG A 143 -15.13 -22.28 -19.66
N ARG A 144 -15.00 -20.96 -19.60
CA ARG A 144 -13.76 -20.29 -19.18
C ARG A 144 -13.36 -20.63 -17.74
N LEU A 145 -14.34 -20.68 -16.84
CA LEU A 145 -14.13 -21.03 -15.43
C LEU A 145 -13.62 -22.46 -15.26
N CYS A 146 -14.14 -23.40 -16.06
CA CYS A 146 -13.67 -24.79 -16.08
C CYS A 146 -12.27 -24.94 -16.71
N ILE A 147 -11.94 -24.18 -17.78
CA ILE A 147 -10.63 -24.25 -18.45
C ILE A 147 -9.51 -23.66 -17.58
N GLU A 148 -9.76 -22.58 -16.84
CA GLU A 148 -8.81 -22.04 -15.83
C GLU A 148 -8.53 -23.01 -14.67
N SER A 149 -9.18 -24.18 -14.63
CA SER A 149 -9.03 -25.20 -13.57
C SER A 149 -8.16 -26.39 -13.99
N SER A 150 -7.67 -26.42 -15.23
CA SER A 150 -6.78 -27.47 -15.77
C SER A 150 -5.32 -27.06 -15.72
#